data_AF-A0A936TXI5-F1
#
_entry.id   AF-A0A936TXI5-F1
#
_cell.length_a   1.000
_cell.length_b   1.000
_cell.length_c   1.000
_cell.angle_alpha   90.00
_cell.angle_beta   90.00
_cell.angle_gamma   90.00
#
_symmetry.space_group_name_H-M   'P 1'
#
loop_
_entity.id
_entity.type
_entity.pdbx_description
1 polymer ?
#
loop_
_entity_poly.entity_id
_entity_poly.type
_entity_poly.pdbx_seq_one_letter_code
_entity_poly.pdbx_strand_id
1 'polypeptide(L)'
;MNDASHLADYGNEQTPARTVAGALAHLATHMQTGCPRAAWLAAMLLERVAADPDADGHLRNHARELVDILERDSDAPADPAPRRGQAAPARIPA
;
A
#
# COMPACT_ATOMS: atom_id res chain seq x y z
N MET A 1 -32.13 7.73 -30.32
CA MET A 1 -30.81 7.12 -30.62
C MET A 1 -29.77 8.21 -30.40
N ASN A 2 -28.95 8.27 -29.36
CA ASN A 2 -28.66 7.42 -28.19
C ASN A 2 -28.01 8.38 -27.17
N ASP A 3 -28.66 8.70 -26.06
CA ASP A 3 -28.16 9.69 -25.07
C ASP A 3 -28.16 9.13 -23.63
N ALA A 4 -28.11 7.80 -23.51
CA ALA A 4 -28.17 7.09 -22.22
C ALA A 4 -26.85 6.39 -21.86
N SER A 5 -25.78 6.60 -22.62
CA SER A 5 -24.50 5.90 -22.44
C SER A 5 -23.42 6.71 -21.71
N HIS A 6 -23.63 8.00 -21.44
CA HIS A 6 -22.59 8.85 -20.84
C HIS A 6 -22.72 9.03 -19.31
N LEU A 7 -23.89 8.73 -18.73
CA LEU A 7 -24.14 8.93 -17.28
C LEU A 7 -23.71 7.76 -16.39
N ALA A 8 -23.39 6.59 -16.97
CA ALA A 8 -22.92 5.42 -16.24
C ALA A 8 -21.38 5.30 -16.21
N ASP A 9 -20.67 6.10 -17.02
CA ASP A 9 -19.21 6.01 -17.18
C ASP A 9 -18.44 6.81 -16.10
N TYR A 10 -19.02 7.91 -15.60
CA TYR A 10 -18.43 8.77 -14.56
C TYR A 10 -18.25 8.12 -13.17
N GLY A 11 -18.77 6.91 -12.96
CA GLY A 11 -18.66 6.20 -11.68
C GLY A 11 -17.44 5.27 -11.58
N ASN A 12 -16.79 4.94 -12.70
CA ASN A 12 -15.82 3.84 -12.77
C ASN A 12 -14.43 4.23 -13.29
N GLU A 13 -14.26 5.46 -13.77
CA GLU A 13 -12.93 6.02 -14.00
C GLU A 13 -12.28 6.30 -12.63
N GLN A 14 -11.49 5.33 -12.14
CA GLN A 14 -10.55 5.60 -11.05
C GLN A 14 -9.54 6.62 -11.55
N THR A 15 -9.84 7.90 -11.35
CA THR A 15 -8.91 8.97 -11.65
C THR A 15 -7.59 8.72 -10.91
N PRO A 16 -6.42 8.99 -11.53
CA PRO A 16 -5.12 8.81 -10.91
C PRO A 16 -5.06 9.41 -9.49
N ALA A 17 -5.71 10.55 -9.28
CA ALA A 17 -5.81 11.21 -7.98
C ALA A 17 -6.45 10.36 -6.88
N ARG A 18 -7.52 9.59 -7.18
CA ARG A 18 -8.17 8.70 -6.19
C ARG A 18 -7.26 7.52 -5.83
N THR A 19 -6.58 6.96 -6.83
CA THR A 19 -5.63 5.85 -6.62
C THR A 19 -4.44 6.33 -5.76
N VAL A 20 -3.91 7.52 -6.03
CA VAL A 20 -2.86 8.15 -5.21
C VAL A 20 -3.35 8.40 -3.78
N ALA A 21 -4.56 8.94 -3.60
CA ALA A 21 -5.10 9.18 -2.26
C ALA A 21 -5.20 7.88 -1.43
N GLY A 22 -5.62 6.77 -2.05
CA GLY A 22 -5.63 5.45 -1.42
C GLY A 22 -4.23 4.96 -1.06
N ALA A 23 -3.26 5.12 -1.97
CA ALA A 23 -1.86 4.77 -1.72
C ALA A 23 -1.30 5.53 -0.50
N LEU A 24 -1.54 6.84 -0.45
CA LEU A 24 -1.09 7.70 0.66
C LEU A 24 -1.76 7.34 1.99
N ALA A 25 -3.04 6.97 2.00
CA ALA A 25 -3.72 6.52 3.20
C ALA A 25 -3.11 5.24 3.78
N HIS A 26 -2.77 4.28 2.92
CA HIS A 26 -2.09 3.06 3.33
C HIS A 26 -0.64 3.33 3.77
N LEU A 27 0.07 4.22 3.08
CA LEU A 27 1.42 4.63 3.46
C LEU A 27 1.43 5.30 4.84
N ALA A 28 0.53 6.25 5.08
CA ALA A 28 0.39 6.90 6.39
C ALA A 28 0.09 5.88 7.50
N THR A 29 -0.76 4.90 7.22
CA THR A 29 -1.05 3.79 8.15
C THR A 29 0.22 2.97 8.44
N HIS A 30 0.99 2.63 7.41
CA HIS A 30 2.26 1.93 7.56
C HIS A 30 3.24 2.73 8.42
N MET A 31 3.43 4.02 8.14
CA MET A 31 4.33 4.89 8.91
C MET A 31 3.92 5.01 10.39
N GLN A 32 2.62 4.96 10.69
CA GLN A 32 2.12 5.04 12.06
C GLN A 32 2.23 3.72 12.83
N THR A 33 2.10 2.58 12.15
CA THR A 33 1.92 1.27 12.81
C THR A 33 3.04 0.27 12.54
N GLY A 34 3.90 0.54 11.56
CA GLY A 34 4.84 -0.43 11.00
C GLY A 34 4.18 -1.59 10.26
N CYS A 35 2.87 -1.55 9.98
CA CYS A 35 2.14 -2.69 9.41
C CYS A 35 2.64 -2.99 7.97
N PRO A 36 3.27 -4.16 7.71
CA PRO A 36 3.81 -4.48 6.39
C PRO A 36 2.73 -4.62 5.33
N ARG A 37 1.54 -5.09 5.73
CA ARG A 37 0.38 -5.20 4.82
C ARG A 37 -0.05 -3.83 4.27
N ALA A 38 0.05 -2.78 5.08
CA ALA A 38 -0.28 -1.44 4.63
C ALA A 38 0.73 -0.92 3.60
N ALA A 39 2.03 -1.19 3.79
CA ALA A 39 3.06 -0.88 2.78
C ALA A 39 2.79 -1.60 1.45
N TRP A 40 2.46 -2.90 1.50
CA TRP A 40 2.15 -3.67 0.29
C TRP A 40 0.94 -3.11 -0.50
N LEU A 41 -0.13 -2.70 0.21
CA LEU A 41 -1.29 -2.07 -0.43
C LEU A 41 -0.94 -0.72 -1.06
N ALA A 42 -0.09 0.07 -0.39
CA ALA A 42 0.40 1.33 -0.95
C ALA A 42 1.22 1.08 -2.24
N ALA A 43 2.13 0.10 -2.22
CA ALA A 43 2.95 -0.26 -3.38
C ALA A 43 2.09 -0.67 -4.58
N MET A 44 1.10 -1.55 -4.40
CA MET A 44 0.22 -1.99 -5.48
C MET A 44 -0.56 -0.83 -6.13
N LEU A 45 -1.03 0.13 -5.33
CA LEU A 45 -1.73 1.31 -5.85
C LEU A 45 -0.79 2.25 -6.59
N LEU A 46 0.44 2.40 -6.12
CA LEU A 46 1.48 3.19 -6.79
C LEU A 46 1.94 2.55 -8.10
N GLU A 47 2.07 1.23 -8.16
CA GLU A 47 2.32 0.50 -9.42
C GLU A 47 1.23 0.78 -10.45
N ARG A 48 -0.04 0.76 -10.03
CA ARG A 48 -1.16 1.11 -10.90
C ARG A 48 -1.05 2.53 -11.44
N VAL A 49 -0.66 3.50 -10.59
CA VAL A 49 -0.43 4.88 -11.02
C VAL A 49 0.76 4.97 -11.98
N ALA A 50 1.84 4.23 -11.73
CA ALA A 50 3.02 4.23 -12.59
C ALA A 50 2.75 3.65 -13.99
N ALA A 51 1.86 2.66 -14.07
CA ALA A 51 1.44 1.99 -15.30
C ALA A 51 0.36 2.76 -16.09
N ASP A 52 -0.31 3.73 -15.48
CA ASP A 52 -1.38 4.50 -16.09
C ASP A 52 -0.82 5.45 -17.17
N PRO A 53 -1.19 5.31 -18.46
CA PRO A 53 -0.70 6.19 -19.52
C PRO A 53 -1.26 7.62 -19.45
N ASP A 54 -2.40 7.82 -18.79
CA ASP A 54 -3.08 9.10 -18.66
C ASP A 54 -2.57 9.91 -17.44
N ALA A 55 -1.76 9.28 -16.57
CA ALA A 55 -1.10 9.94 -15.47
C ALA A 55 0.12 10.76 -15.92
N ASP A 56 0.32 11.91 -15.28
CA ASP A 56 1.46 12.80 -15.51
C ASP A 56 2.81 12.06 -15.42
N GLY A 57 3.76 12.39 -16.30
CA GLY A 57 5.06 11.71 -16.38
C GLY A 57 5.87 11.78 -15.09
N HIS A 58 5.86 12.92 -14.39
CA HIS A 58 6.53 13.06 -13.10
C HIS A 58 5.84 12.22 -12.03
N LEU A 59 4.49 12.22 -12.01
CA LEU A 59 3.72 11.38 -11.10
C LEU A 59 4.05 9.90 -11.27
N ARG A 60 4.13 9.41 -12.51
CA ARG A 60 4.48 8.01 -12.79
C ARG A 60 5.89 7.66 -12.33
N ASN A 61 6.84 8.58 -12.52
CA ASN A 61 8.22 8.36 -12.06
C ASN A 61 8.32 8.34 -10.53
N HIS A 62 7.66 9.27 -9.84
CA HIS A 62 7.63 9.27 -8.37
C HIS A 62 6.90 8.04 -7.81
N ALA A 63 5.85 7.57 -8.47
CA ALA A 63 5.17 6.35 -8.06
C ALA A 63 6.09 5.13 -8.15
N ARG A 64 6.91 5.00 -9.21
CA ARG A 64 7.93 3.93 -9.33
C ARG A 64 8.98 4.02 -8.23
N GLU A 65 9.51 5.22 -7.99
CA GLU A 65 10.51 5.44 -6.95
C GLU A 65 9.99 5.04 -5.56
N LEU A 66 8.73 5.38 -5.25
CA LEU A 66 8.10 4.99 -3.99
C LEU A 66 7.89 3.47 -3.87
N VAL A 67 7.55 2.78 -4.97
CA VAL A 67 7.45 1.30 -4.98
C VAL A 67 8.82 0.70 -4.66
N ASP A 68 9.88 1.14 -5.34
CA ASP A 68 11.23 0.65 -5.12
C ASP A 68 11.68 0.82 -3.65
N ILE A 69 11.30 1.92 -3.00
CA ILE A 69 11.60 2.17 -1.58
C ILE A 69 10.84 1.17 -0.69
N LEU A 70 9.53 1.02 -0.91
CA LEU A 70 8.69 0.15 -0.09
C LEU A 70 9.07 -1.34 -0.20
N GLU A 71 9.50 -1.79 -1.37
CA GLU A 71 9.98 -3.16 -1.59
C GLU A 71 11.29 -3.42 -0.84
N ARG A 72 12.23 -2.47 -0.88
CA ARG A 72 13.50 -2.56 -0.14
C ARG A 72 13.29 -2.59 1.38
N ASP A 73 12.37 -1.79 1.88
CA ASP A 73 12.01 -1.77 3.30
C ASP A 73 11.33 -3.08 3.75
N SER A 74 10.62 -3.75 2.84
CA SER A 74 9.95 -5.02 3.12
C SER A 74 10.91 -6.21 3.15
N ASP A 75 12.00 -6.17 2.38
CA ASP A 75 13.07 -7.19 2.35
C ASP A 75 14.08 -7.03 3.48
N ALA A 76 14.06 -5.92 4.22
CA ALA A 76 14.86 -5.78 5.43
C ALA A 76 14.41 -6.86 6.44
N PRO A 77 15.34 -7.66 7.01
CA PRO A 77 14.97 -8.69 7.97
C PRO A 77 14.24 -8.03 9.12
N ALA A 78 12.94 -8.31 9.24
CA ALA A 78 12.15 -7.93 10.39
C ALA A 78 12.85 -8.54 11.60
N ASP A 79 13.56 -7.70 12.36
CA ASP A 79 14.23 -8.11 13.58
C ASP A 79 13.18 -8.84 14.42
N PRO A 80 13.34 -10.16 14.70
CA PRO A 80 12.29 -10.93 15.34
C PRO A 80 12.13 -10.37 16.75
N ALA A 81 11.16 -9.46 16.91
CA ALA A 81 10.75 -8.92 18.18
C ALA A 81 10.60 -10.10 19.17
N PRO A 82 11.13 -9.99 20.39
CA PRO A 82 11.09 -11.09 21.34
C PRO A 82 9.63 -11.48 21.54
N ARG A 83 9.29 -12.73 21.20
CA ARG A 83 7.94 -13.29 21.32
C ARG A 83 7.47 -13.10 22.76
N ARG A 84 6.68 -12.05 22.99
CA ARG A 84 6.02 -11.75 24.26
C ARG A 84 4.90 -12.77 24.44
N GLY A 85 5.24 -14.00 24.86
CA GLY A 85 4.26 -15.07 24.93
C GLY A 85 4.72 -16.47 25.32
N GLN A 86 6.03 -16.74 25.50
CA GLN A 86 6.46 -17.99 26.12
C GLN A 86 6.67 -17.79 27.63
N ALA A 87 5.57 -17.67 28.36
CA ALA A 87 5.57 -17.97 29.78
C ALA A 87 5.75 -19.50 29.93
N ALA A 88 6.94 -19.91 30.35
CA ALA A 88 7.20 -21.29 30.73
C ALA A 88 6.25 -21.70 31.86
N PRO A 89 5.61 -22.89 31.81
CA PRO A 89 4.79 -23.35 32.92
C PRO A 89 5.68 -23.54 34.15
N ALA A 90 5.32 -22.87 35.24
CA ALA A 90 5.96 -23.00 36.53
C ALA A 90 5.96 -24.47 36.96
N ARG A 91 7.15 -25.07 37.04
CA ARG A 91 7.32 -26.39 37.66
C ARG A 91 7.06 -26.23 39.15
N ILE A 92 5.94 -26.77 39.62
CA ILE A 92 5.63 -26.90 41.05
C ILE A 92 6.60 -27.94 41.64
N PRO A 93 7.36 -27.62 42.71
CA PRO A 93 8.16 -28.61 43.40
C PRO A 93 7.29 -29.47 44.33
N ALA A 94 7.64 -30.74 44.46
CA ALA A 94 7.15 -31.65 45.50
C ALA A 94 8.08 -31.64 46.71
#